data_AF-A0A2H9PR63-F1
#
_entry.id   AF-A0A2H9PR63-F1
#
_cell.length_a   1.000
_cell.length_b   1.000
_cell.length_c   1.000
_cell.angle_alpha   90.00
_cell.angle_beta   90.00
_cell.angle_gamma   90.00
#
_symmetry.space_group_name_H-M   'P 1'
#
loop_
_entity.id
_entity.type
_entity.pdbx_description
1 polymer ?
#
loop_
_entity_poly.entity_id
_entity_poly.type
_entity_poly.pdbx_seq_one_letter_code
_entity_poly.pdbx_strand_id
1 'polypeptide(L)'
;MVKGFIKGLISSKSNEEKKQKEEIPDELPPLAEDVSKEEQEKARLEAEEQAKEEELKEEIPEELTPIDENSVEEKPEEIDRLKEEFEDVGSKKQSTGFFSNLLNITKKQGLNKKLLEKDLYKGMQEYHSLKPSVDIKSITKKELEDDIAAKLDELKLLEKNWQKQKEFIEENKQILLADEKKIQDKIEELKLLLRKISFYKDAPVGKYFESKDGVIVKNVFELLNLLKITDESVFKHHTAENRNDFALWIKEVIGDKELAAKLNKSGSKKEIISILEDASAGKS
;
A
#
# COMPACT_ATOMS: atom_id res chain seq x y z
N MET A 1 -6.76 39.24 -17.12
CA MET A 1 -6.88 40.14 -18.29
C MET A 1 -5.57 40.90 -18.44
N VAL A 2 -4.58 40.35 -19.14
CA VAL A 2 -3.39 41.09 -19.62
C VAL A 2 -3.05 40.52 -21.00
N LYS A 3 -3.25 41.37 -22.02
CA LYS A 3 -2.90 41.13 -23.43
C LYS A 3 -1.57 41.83 -23.69
N GLY A 4 -0.69 41.21 -24.47
CA GLY A 4 0.50 41.87 -25.05
C GLY A 4 1.37 40.87 -25.81
N PHE A 5 1.14 40.66 -27.12
CA PHE A 5 1.87 41.30 -28.22
C PHE A 5 3.38 41.00 -28.22
N ILE A 6 3.85 40.07 -29.07
CA ILE A 6 4.96 40.26 -30.02
C ILE A 6 4.74 39.35 -31.23
N LYS A 7 4.83 39.96 -32.41
CA LYS A 7 4.70 39.42 -33.77
C LYS A 7 5.99 39.81 -34.50
N GLY A 8 6.62 38.89 -35.23
CA GLY A 8 7.77 39.19 -36.10
C GLY A 8 8.58 37.93 -36.38
N LEU A 9 8.51 37.30 -37.56
CA LEU A 9 9.04 37.63 -38.91
C LEU A 9 10.40 36.96 -39.19
N ILE A 10 10.38 36.16 -40.26
CA ILE A 10 11.46 35.88 -41.25
C ILE A 10 12.67 35.05 -40.77
N SER A 11 12.90 33.89 -41.38
CA SER A 11 13.89 33.77 -42.49
C SER A 11 14.13 32.31 -42.88
N SER A 12 13.82 32.03 -44.13
CA SER A 12 14.24 30.88 -44.91
C SER A 12 15.78 30.76 -44.96
N LYS A 13 16.31 29.54 -44.97
CA LYS A 13 17.53 29.16 -45.71
C LYS A 13 17.59 27.64 -45.90
N SER A 14 17.44 27.27 -47.17
CA SER A 14 17.96 26.07 -47.82
C SER A 14 19.46 25.88 -47.57
N ASN A 15 19.95 24.64 -47.37
CA ASN A 15 21.13 24.20 -48.12
C ASN A 15 21.39 22.68 -48.08
N GLU A 16 21.59 22.15 -49.29
CA GLU A 16 22.55 21.11 -49.72
C GLU A 16 22.64 19.75 -49.03
N GLU A 17 22.02 18.78 -49.70
CA GLU A 17 22.42 17.38 -49.76
C GLU A 17 23.88 17.22 -50.19
N LYS A 18 24.69 16.50 -49.40
CA LYS A 18 25.93 15.85 -49.87
C LYS A 18 25.87 14.37 -49.60
N LYS A 19 25.76 13.63 -50.70
CA LYS A 19 25.76 12.18 -50.83
C LYS A 19 27.21 11.70 -50.85
N GLN A 20 27.68 11.07 -49.77
CA GLN A 20 28.91 10.28 -49.77
C GLN A 20 28.54 8.80 -49.80
N LYS A 21 29.03 8.11 -50.83
CA LYS A 21 29.04 6.66 -50.95
C LYS A 21 30.26 6.16 -50.18
N GLU A 22 30.05 5.41 -49.12
CA GLU A 22 31.09 4.58 -48.50
C GLU A 22 30.97 3.15 -49.02
N GLU A 23 32.10 2.62 -49.47
CA GLU A 23 32.30 1.25 -49.92
C GLU A 23 32.29 0.32 -48.71
N ILE A 24 31.48 -0.74 -48.80
CA ILE A 24 31.35 -1.80 -47.79
C ILE A 24 32.42 -2.86 -48.10
N PRO A 25 33.34 -3.18 -47.17
CA PRO A 25 34.21 -4.35 -47.30
C PRO A 25 33.41 -5.62 -47.00
N ASP A 26 33.35 -6.49 -48.00
CA ASP A 26 32.67 -7.77 -48.02
C ASP A 26 33.58 -8.87 -47.45
N GLU A 27 33.67 -8.97 -46.12
CA GLU A 27 34.20 -10.18 -45.46
C GLU A 27 33.41 -10.49 -44.18
N LEU A 28 32.38 -11.33 -44.33
CA LEU A 28 31.64 -11.94 -43.23
C LEU A 28 32.43 -13.12 -42.65
N PRO A 29 32.76 -13.13 -41.34
CA PRO A 29 33.25 -14.32 -40.68
C PRO A 29 32.12 -15.35 -40.48
N PRO A 30 32.43 -16.66 -40.51
CA PRO A 30 31.44 -17.73 -40.36
C PRO A 30 30.88 -17.77 -38.93
N LEU A 31 29.65 -17.30 -38.76
CA LEU A 31 28.82 -17.41 -37.55
C LEU A 31 28.06 -18.74 -37.57
N ALA A 32 28.61 -19.81 -37.00
CA ALA A 32 27.87 -21.09 -36.94
C ALA A 32 28.02 -21.90 -35.64
N GLU A 33 28.79 -21.50 -34.63
CA GLU A 33 29.04 -22.39 -33.47
C GLU A 33 28.64 -21.87 -32.08
N ASP A 34 28.29 -20.58 -31.90
CA ASP A 34 28.01 -20.04 -30.55
C ASP A 34 26.52 -19.96 -30.16
N VAL A 35 25.57 -20.21 -31.07
CA VAL A 35 24.13 -20.13 -30.77
C VAL A 35 23.67 -21.23 -29.80
N SER A 36 24.39 -22.36 -29.74
CA SER A 36 24.01 -23.51 -28.90
C SER A 36 24.16 -23.27 -27.40
N LYS A 37 25.03 -22.35 -26.95
CA LYS A 37 25.25 -22.12 -25.51
C LYS A 37 24.23 -21.15 -24.93
N GLU A 38 23.88 -20.11 -25.69
CA GLU A 38 22.93 -19.10 -25.25
C GLU A 38 21.51 -19.68 -25.13
N GLU A 39 21.13 -20.60 -26.03
CA GLU A 39 19.84 -21.28 -25.98
C GLU A 39 19.75 -22.29 -24.82
N GLN A 40 20.85 -22.96 -24.47
CA GLN A 40 20.91 -23.83 -23.28
C GLN A 40 20.87 -23.06 -21.97
N GLU A 41 21.52 -21.89 -21.90
CA GLU A 41 21.50 -21.04 -20.70
C GLU A 41 20.11 -20.43 -20.49
N LYS A 42 19.44 -20.01 -21.57
CA LYS A 42 18.07 -19.52 -21.52
C LYS A 42 17.08 -20.60 -21.05
N ALA A 43 17.18 -21.83 -21.57
CA ALA A 43 16.33 -22.94 -21.14
C ALA A 43 16.54 -23.31 -19.66
N ARG A 44 17.78 -23.19 -19.15
CA ARG A 44 18.09 -23.44 -17.74
C ARG A 44 17.50 -22.36 -16.82
N LEU A 45 17.54 -21.09 -17.23
CA LEU A 45 16.95 -19.99 -16.46
C LEU A 45 15.42 -20.09 -16.42
N GLU A 46 14.77 -20.43 -17.53
CA GLU A 46 13.31 -20.66 -17.56
C GLU A 46 12.89 -21.83 -16.66
N ALA A 47 13.67 -22.92 -16.63
CA ALA A 47 13.38 -24.05 -15.74
C ALA A 47 13.56 -23.71 -14.24
N GLU A 48 14.55 -22.88 -13.89
CA GLU A 48 14.76 -22.43 -12.51
C GLU A 48 13.68 -21.44 -12.05
N GLU A 49 13.16 -20.61 -12.95
CA GLU A 49 12.04 -19.70 -12.68
C GLU A 49 10.72 -20.48 -12.47
N GLN A 50 10.45 -21.49 -13.31
CA GLN A 50 9.28 -22.36 -13.15
C GLN A 50 9.32 -23.16 -11.83
N ALA A 51 10.48 -23.68 -11.44
CA ALA A 51 10.63 -24.41 -10.19
C ALA A 51 10.39 -23.51 -8.96
N LYS A 52 10.87 -22.26 -8.99
CA LYS A 52 10.60 -21.28 -7.92
C LYS A 52 9.14 -20.85 -7.86
N GLU A 53 8.45 -20.79 -8.99
CA GLU A 53 7.02 -20.44 -9.04
C GLU A 53 6.13 -21.60 -8.52
N GLU A 54 6.55 -22.85 -8.70
CA GLU A 54 5.86 -24.03 -8.16
C GLU A 54 6.08 -24.18 -6.65
N GLU A 55 7.30 -23.93 -6.15
CA GLU A 55 7.62 -23.95 -4.71
C GLU A 55 6.88 -22.82 -3.95
N LEU A 56 6.64 -21.67 -4.59
CA LEU A 56 5.85 -20.58 -3.99
C LEU A 56 4.34 -20.88 -3.93
N LYS A 57 3.84 -21.86 -4.71
CA LYS A 57 2.43 -22.27 -4.68
C LYS A 57 2.14 -23.30 -3.58
N GLU A 58 3.14 -24.00 -3.06
CA GLU A 58 2.97 -25.00 -1.99
C GLU A 58 3.05 -24.41 -0.57
N GLU A 59 3.57 -23.18 -0.37
CA GLU A 59 3.65 -22.54 0.96
C GLU A 59 2.50 -21.57 1.28
N ILE A 60 1.47 -21.45 0.42
CA ILE A 60 0.25 -20.74 0.80
C ILE A 60 -0.64 -21.74 1.54
N PRO A 61 -0.84 -21.64 2.87
CA PRO A 61 -1.83 -22.46 3.55
C PRO A 61 -3.18 -22.28 2.85
N GLU A 62 -3.76 -23.41 2.43
CA GLU A 62 -4.99 -23.56 1.63
C GLU A 62 -6.27 -23.01 2.30
N GLU A 63 -6.14 -22.12 3.29
CA GLU A 63 -7.21 -21.67 4.19
C GLU A 63 -7.55 -20.18 4.04
N LEU A 64 -7.33 -19.59 2.86
CA LEU A 64 -7.99 -18.34 2.48
C LEU A 64 -8.72 -18.56 1.16
N THR A 65 -9.87 -19.23 1.27
CA THR A 65 -10.88 -19.19 0.23
C THR A 65 -11.19 -17.73 -0.11
N PRO A 66 -11.35 -17.38 -1.41
CA PRO A 66 -11.79 -16.05 -1.80
C PRO A 66 -13.08 -15.73 -1.06
N ILE A 67 -13.10 -14.63 -0.31
CA ILE A 67 -14.33 -14.10 0.27
C ILE A 67 -15.19 -13.70 -0.93
N ASP A 68 -16.09 -14.60 -1.30
CA ASP A 68 -17.14 -14.36 -2.27
C ASP A 68 -18.03 -13.24 -1.69
N GLU A 69 -17.85 -12.02 -2.20
CA GLU A 69 -18.62 -10.83 -1.78
C GLU A 69 -20.13 -10.98 -2.03
N ASN A 70 -20.58 -12.08 -2.67
CA ASN A 70 -21.98 -12.46 -2.82
C ASN A 70 -22.47 -13.56 -1.86
N SER A 71 -21.66 -14.01 -0.89
CA SER A 71 -21.99 -15.12 0.02
C SER A 71 -22.44 -14.69 1.43
N VAL A 72 -22.81 -13.41 1.62
CA VAL A 72 -23.62 -13.00 2.78
C VAL A 72 -25.11 -13.22 2.44
N GLU A 73 -25.46 -14.46 2.10
CA GLU A 73 -26.81 -14.94 2.41
C GLU A 73 -26.78 -15.24 3.91
N GLU A 74 -27.18 -14.23 4.71
CA GLU A 74 -27.57 -14.43 6.09
C GLU A 74 -28.62 -15.55 6.13
N LYS A 75 -28.21 -16.78 6.43
CA LYS A 75 -29.14 -17.87 6.74
C LYS A 75 -29.99 -17.43 7.92
N PRO A 76 -31.30 -17.17 7.75
CA PRO A 76 -32.16 -16.75 8.85
C PRO A 76 -32.52 -17.93 9.78
N GLU A 77 -32.08 -19.14 9.46
CA GLU A 77 -32.65 -20.38 9.99
C GLU A 77 -32.16 -20.77 11.40
N GLU A 78 -31.14 -20.12 11.96
CA GLU A 78 -30.63 -20.48 13.29
C GLU A 78 -31.19 -19.59 14.43
N ILE A 79 -31.83 -18.46 14.10
CA ILE A 79 -32.50 -17.60 15.09
C ILE A 79 -33.94 -18.08 15.38
N ASP A 80 -34.55 -18.86 14.49
CA ASP A 80 -35.91 -19.39 14.74
C ASP A 80 -35.92 -20.70 15.56
N ARG A 81 -34.80 -21.43 15.68
CA ARG A 81 -34.73 -22.60 16.59
C ARG A 81 -34.63 -22.26 18.07
N LEU A 82 -34.25 -21.03 18.43
CA LEU A 82 -34.21 -20.59 19.84
C LEU A 82 -35.53 -20.00 20.34
N LYS A 83 -36.58 -19.92 19.50
CA LYS A 83 -37.90 -19.44 19.92
C LYS A 83 -38.89 -20.56 20.29
N GLU A 84 -38.69 -21.79 19.82
CA GLU A 84 -39.65 -22.88 20.05
C GLU A 84 -39.50 -23.59 21.41
N GLU A 85 -38.43 -23.38 22.18
CA GLU A 85 -38.26 -24.03 23.49
C GLU A 85 -38.82 -23.23 24.69
N PHE A 86 -39.45 -22.06 24.48
CA PHE A 86 -39.98 -21.25 25.58
C PHE A 86 -41.51 -21.30 25.77
N GLU A 87 -42.22 -22.14 25.02
CA GLU A 87 -43.69 -22.28 25.13
C GLU A 87 -44.15 -23.59 25.78
N ASP A 88 -43.54 -24.06 26.89
CA ASP A 88 -44.29 -24.94 27.81
C ASP A 88 -43.73 -24.98 29.25
N VAL A 89 -43.80 -23.85 29.95
CA VAL A 89 -43.62 -23.85 31.42
C VAL A 89 -44.90 -23.34 32.07
N GLY A 90 -45.73 -24.31 32.45
CA GLY A 90 -47.02 -24.11 33.09
C GLY A 90 -47.06 -23.02 34.15
N SER A 91 -48.02 -22.11 33.97
CA SER A 91 -48.77 -21.29 34.93
C SER A 91 -48.37 -21.32 36.40
N LYS A 92 -47.12 -20.97 36.73
CA LYS A 92 -46.74 -20.45 38.04
C LYS A 92 -46.85 -18.94 37.95
N LYS A 93 -47.56 -18.30 38.88
CA LYS A 93 -47.73 -16.83 38.97
C LYS A 93 -46.34 -16.16 38.98
N GLN A 94 -45.80 -15.83 37.81
CA GLN A 94 -44.55 -15.11 37.68
C GLN A 94 -44.74 -13.73 38.28
N SER A 95 -43.91 -13.40 39.26
CA SER A 95 -43.89 -12.08 39.86
C SER A 95 -43.53 -11.06 38.78
N THR A 96 -44.43 -10.13 38.49
CA THR A 96 -44.25 -9.16 37.42
C THR A 96 -43.20 -8.14 37.84
N GLY A 97 -41.98 -8.28 37.31
CA GLY A 97 -40.92 -7.28 37.45
C GLY A 97 -41.31 -5.95 36.77
N PHE A 98 -40.58 -4.87 37.07
CA PHE A 98 -40.80 -3.56 36.44
C PHE A 98 -40.82 -3.68 34.91
N PHE A 99 -39.80 -4.34 34.33
CA PHE A 99 -39.69 -4.54 32.89
C PHE A 99 -40.75 -5.48 32.31
N SER A 100 -41.22 -6.47 33.08
CA SER A 100 -42.34 -7.32 32.66
C SER A 100 -43.65 -6.53 32.58
N ASN A 101 -43.87 -5.62 33.53
CA ASN A 101 -45.01 -4.70 33.49
C ASN A 101 -44.86 -3.71 32.31
N LEU A 102 -43.66 -3.17 32.09
CA LEU A 102 -43.35 -2.28 30.97
C LEU A 102 -43.61 -2.96 29.62
N LEU A 103 -43.14 -4.20 29.46
CA LEU A 103 -43.36 -5.02 28.27
C LEU A 103 -44.85 -5.33 28.05
N ASN A 104 -45.61 -5.58 29.11
CA ASN A 104 -47.05 -5.79 29.00
C ASN A 104 -47.80 -4.50 28.59
N ILE A 105 -47.36 -3.34 29.08
CA ILE A 105 -47.92 -2.04 28.69
C ILE A 105 -47.64 -1.77 27.21
N THR A 106 -46.41 -1.99 26.74
CA THR A 106 -46.06 -1.78 25.32
C THR A 106 -46.77 -2.76 24.39
N LYS A 107 -46.95 -4.03 24.80
CA LYS A 107 -47.77 -5.01 24.05
C LYS A 107 -49.23 -4.59 23.94
N LYS A 108 -49.81 -3.98 24.99
CA LYS A 108 -51.24 -3.60 25.01
C LYS A 108 -51.53 -2.24 24.36
N GLN A 109 -50.64 -1.27 24.52
CA GLN A 109 -50.88 0.12 24.14
C GLN A 109 -50.01 0.59 22.97
N GLY A 110 -49.12 -0.26 22.45
CA GLY A 110 -48.11 0.12 21.48
C GLY A 110 -46.94 0.90 22.10
N LEU A 111 -45.95 1.21 21.27
CA LEU A 111 -44.71 1.85 21.71
C LEU A 111 -44.94 3.34 21.98
N ASN A 112 -45.05 3.70 23.25
CA ASN A 112 -45.30 5.09 23.67
C ASN A 112 -43.97 5.85 23.81
N LYS A 113 -43.70 6.82 22.93
CA LYS A 113 -42.46 7.63 22.95
C LYS A 113 -42.22 8.34 24.28
N LYS A 114 -43.28 8.79 24.97
CA LYS A 114 -43.18 9.46 26.28
C LYS A 114 -42.68 8.53 27.39
N LEU A 115 -42.70 7.22 27.16
CA LEU A 115 -42.25 6.20 28.11
C LEU A 115 -40.74 5.96 28.01
N LEU A 116 -40.16 6.18 26.83
CA LEU A 116 -38.72 6.15 26.56
C LEU A 116 -38.02 7.46 26.92
N GLU A 117 -38.76 8.58 26.92
CA GLU A 117 -38.27 9.89 27.37
C GLU A 117 -38.10 9.96 28.90
N LYS A 118 -38.72 9.04 29.65
CA LYS A 118 -38.54 8.94 31.09
C LYS A 118 -37.27 8.16 31.42
N ASP A 119 -36.59 8.57 32.48
CA ASP A 119 -35.49 7.82 33.06
C ASP A 119 -35.99 6.45 33.56
N LEU A 120 -35.75 5.41 32.77
CA LEU A 120 -36.17 4.03 33.05
C LEU A 120 -35.57 3.51 34.36
N TYR A 121 -34.39 3.99 34.74
CA TYR A 121 -33.74 3.60 35.98
C TYR A 121 -34.49 4.17 37.19
N LYS A 122 -34.87 5.44 37.14
CA LYS A 122 -35.68 6.07 38.21
C LYS A 122 -37.07 5.44 38.32
N GLY A 123 -37.71 5.13 37.20
CA GLY A 123 -39.01 4.43 37.18
C GLY A 123 -38.92 3.02 37.78
N MET A 124 -37.81 2.32 37.55
CA MET A 124 -37.55 1.03 38.18
C MET A 124 -37.38 1.19 39.70
N GLN A 125 -36.61 2.17 40.16
CA GLN A 125 -36.43 2.43 41.60
C GLN A 125 -37.76 2.71 42.29
N GLU A 126 -38.59 3.61 41.73
CA GLU A 126 -39.91 3.95 42.27
C GLU A 126 -40.85 2.73 42.31
N TYR A 127 -40.83 1.89 41.27
CA TYR A 127 -41.62 0.65 41.22
C TYR A 127 -41.23 -0.32 42.33
N HIS A 128 -39.94 -0.44 42.64
CA HIS A 128 -39.46 -1.31 43.70
C HIS A 128 -39.69 -0.73 45.10
N SER A 129 -39.71 0.60 45.27
CA SER A 129 -40.05 1.26 46.54
C SER A 129 -41.53 1.12 46.92
N LEU A 130 -42.42 0.97 45.94
CA LEU A 130 -43.87 0.91 46.15
C LEU A 130 -44.44 -0.50 46.34
N LYS A 131 -43.67 -1.56 46.06
CA LYS A 131 -44.15 -2.91 46.32
C LYS A 131 -44.14 -3.16 47.84
N PRO A 132 -45.29 -3.48 48.48
CA PRO A 132 -45.28 -4.00 49.85
C PRO A 132 -44.38 -5.23 49.84
N SER A 133 -43.44 -5.28 50.78
CA SER A 133 -42.42 -6.31 50.88
C SER A 133 -43.06 -7.69 50.71
N VAL A 134 -42.99 -8.22 49.50
CA VAL A 134 -43.39 -9.59 49.21
C VAL A 134 -42.55 -10.43 50.15
N ASP A 135 -43.21 -11.27 50.96
CA ASP A 135 -42.56 -12.13 51.95
C ASP A 135 -41.24 -12.63 51.39
N ILE A 136 -40.16 -12.03 51.88
CA ILE A 136 -38.80 -12.38 51.49
C ILE A 136 -38.67 -13.79 52.01
N LYS A 137 -38.92 -14.78 51.15
CA LYS A 137 -38.54 -16.17 51.42
C LYS A 137 -37.13 -16.07 51.93
N SER A 138 -36.92 -16.45 53.18
CA SER A 138 -35.62 -16.38 53.82
C SER A 138 -34.67 -17.20 52.99
N ILE A 139 -33.91 -16.54 52.11
CA ILE A 139 -32.87 -17.16 51.30
C ILE A 139 -31.95 -17.81 52.32
N THR A 140 -31.83 -19.12 52.24
CA THR A 140 -30.95 -19.81 53.16
C THR A 140 -29.52 -19.41 52.80
N LYS A 141 -28.67 -19.28 53.81
CA LYS A 141 -27.25 -18.93 53.62
C LYS A 141 -26.59 -19.79 52.53
N LYS A 142 -26.97 -21.06 52.47
CA LYS A 142 -26.47 -22.04 51.50
C LYS A 142 -26.85 -21.71 50.05
N GLU A 143 -28.10 -21.36 49.77
CA GLU A 143 -28.54 -20.99 48.42
C GLU A 143 -27.76 -19.78 47.89
N LEU A 144 -27.46 -18.82 48.77
CA LEU A 144 -26.63 -17.67 48.41
C LEU A 144 -25.18 -18.07 48.11
N GLU A 145 -24.60 -19.00 48.86
CA GLU A 145 -23.26 -19.53 48.60
C GLU A 145 -23.19 -20.26 47.26
N ASP A 146 -24.19 -21.06 46.92
CA ASP A 146 -24.28 -21.78 45.64
C ASP A 146 -24.45 -20.81 44.46
N ASP A 147 -25.29 -19.77 44.59
CA ASP A 147 -25.46 -18.72 43.56
C ASP A 147 -24.16 -17.92 43.34
N ILE A 148 -23.44 -17.59 44.41
CA ILE A 148 -22.14 -16.92 44.33
C ILE A 148 -21.14 -17.82 43.59
N ALA A 149 -21.08 -19.11 43.93
CA ALA A 149 -20.19 -20.06 43.26
C ALA A 149 -20.49 -20.15 41.75
N ALA A 150 -21.77 -20.27 41.37
CA ALA A 150 -22.18 -20.30 39.97
C ALA A 150 -21.79 -19.01 39.22
N LYS A 151 -21.94 -17.85 39.85
CA LYS A 151 -21.54 -16.56 39.26
C LYS A 151 -20.02 -16.43 39.12
N LEU A 152 -19.25 -16.98 40.07
CA LEU A 152 -17.79 -17.02 39.96
C LEU A 152 -17.34 -17.93 38.80
N ASP A 153 -17.99 -19.07 38.58
CA ASP A 153 -17.69 -19.94 37.46
C ASP A 153 -18.03 -19.30 36.10
N GLU A 154 -19.15 -18.57 36.00
CA GLU A 154 -19.51 -17.78 34.82
C GLU A 154 -18.44 -16.71 34.52
N LEU A 155 -18.01 -15.96 35.54
CA LEU A 155 -16.95 -14.95 35.40
C LEU A 155 -15.62 -15.58 34.97
N LYS A 156 -15.27 -16.75 35.50
CA LYS A 156 -14.05 -17.49 35.10
C LYS A 156 -14.09 -17.91 33.64
N LEU A 157 -15.27 -18.30 33.13
CA LEU A 157 -15.44 -18.63 31.70
C LEU A 157 -15.29 -17.37 30.82
N LEU A 158 -15.89 -16.25 31.22
CA LEU A 158 -15.76 -14.98 30.52
C LEU A 158 -14.30 -14.49 30.48
N GLU A 159 -13.57 -14.60 31.58
CA GLU A 159 -12.14 -14.26 31.64
C GLU A 159 -11.33 -15.09 30.64
N LYS A 160 -11.55 -16.41 30.59
CA LYS A 160 -10.87 -17.30 29.64
C LYS A 160 -11.16 -16.91 28.19
N ASN A 161 -12.40 -16.55 27.87
CA ASN A 161 -12.76 -16.11 26.52
C ASN A 161 -12.13 -14.77 26.16
N TRP A 162 -12.12 -13.82 27.09
CA TRP A 162 -11.44 -12.54 26.93
C TRP A 162 -9.93 -12.71 26.68
N GLN A 163 -9.27 -13.62 27.40
CA GLN A 163 -7.85 -13.92 27.20
C GLN A 163 -7.56 -14.45 25.78
N LYS A 164 -8.39 -15.38 25.28
CA LYS A 164 -8.26 -15.89 23.90
C LYS A 164 -8.45 -14.79 22.85
N GLN A 165 -9.45 -13.92 23.04
CA GLN A 165 -9.66 -12.79 22.14
C GLN A 165 -8.48 -11.82 22.16
N LYS A 166 -7.91 -11.56 23.34
CA LYS A 166 -6.73 -10.71 23.49
C LYS A 166 -5.52 -11.30 22.75
N GLU A 167 -5.29 -12.60 22.87
CA GLU A 167 -4.22 -13.32 22.17
C GLU A 167 -4.41 -13.20 20.64
N PHE A 168 -5.60 -13.51 20.15
CA PHE A 168 -5.95 -13.37 18.73
C PHE A 168 -5.76 -11.93 18.19
N ILE A 169 -6.12 -10.91 18.98
CA ILE A 169 -5.91 -9.51 18.60
C ILE A 169 -4.42 -9.18 18.52
N GLU A 170 -3.61 -9.68 19.44
CA GLU A 170 -2.16 -9.43 19.42
C GLU A 170 -1.49 -10.15 18.24
N GLU A 171 -1.91 -11.37 17.91
CA GLU A 171 -1.44 -12.09 16.71
C GLU A 171 -1.76 -11.31 15.43
N ASN A 172 -3.00 -10.89 15.25
CA ASN A 172 -3.41 -10.08 14.09
C ASN A 172 -2.63 -8.76 13.99
N LYS A 173 -2.33 -8.13 15.14
CA LYS A 173 -1.51 -6.93 15.18
C LYS A 173 -0.08 -7.20 14.69
N GLN A 174 0.51 -8.34 15.01
CA GLN A 174 1.83 -8.71 14.47
C GLN A 174 1.80 -8.93 12.96
N ILE A 175 0.74 -9.58 12.44
CA ILE A 175 0.54 -9.77 11.00
C ILE A 175 0.45 -8.41 10.30
N LEU A 176 -0.36 -7.49 10.82
CA LEU A 176 -0.50 -6.14 10.27
C LEU A 176 0.83 -5.38 10.23
N LEU A 177 1.66 -5.47 11.28
CA LEU A 177 2.97 -4.84 11.31
C LEU A 177 3.93 -5.46 10.27
N ALA A 178 3.87 -6.77 10.06
CA ALA A 178 4.67 -7.44 9.05
C ALA A 178 4.28 -7.01 7.63
N ASP A 179 2.97 -6.90 7.36
CA ASP A 179 2.49 -6.47 6.05
C ASP A 179 2.74 -4.98 5.79
N GLU A 180 2.63 -4.13 6.82
CA GLU A 180 3.03 -2.72 6.72
C GLU A 180 4.50 -2.60 6.31
N LYS A 181 5.38 -3.42 6.91
CA LYS A 181 6.80 -3.46 6.53
C LYS A 181 6.99 -3.90 5.07
N LYS A 182 6.30 -4.95 4.62
CA LYS A 182 6.37 -5.40 3.21
C LYS A 182 5.94 -4.29 2.24
N ILE A 183 4.88 -3.56 2.57
CA ILE A 183 4.42 -2.42 1.76
C ILE A 183 5.50 -1.34 1.69
N GLN A 184 6.14 -1.01 2.82
CA GLN A 184 7.24 -0.04 2.85
C GLN A 184 8.42 -0.49 1.99
N ASP A 185 8.83 -1.76 2.08
CA ASP A 185 9.92 -2.32 1.26
C ASP A 185 9.58 -2.23 -0.24
N LYS A 186 8.34 -2.54 -0.62
CA LYS A 186 7.87 -2.45 -2.02
C LYS A 186 7.78 -1.01 -2.53
N ILE A 187 7.44 -0.05 -1.67
CA ILE A 187 7.46 1.38 -2.03
C ILE A 187 8.89 1.83 -2.35
N GLU A 188 9.88 1.41 -1.56
CA GLU A 188 11.28 1.76 -1.82
C GLU A 188 11.82 1.08 -3.10
N GLU A 189 11.46 -0.17 -3.35
CA GLU A 189 11.75 -0.87 -4.60
C GLU A 189 11.16 -0.10 -5.81
N LEU A 190 9.90 0.33 -5.71
CA LEU A 190 9.25 1.10 -6.77
C LEU A 190 9.93 2.45 -7.00
N LYS A 191 10.32 3.16 -5.93
CA LYS A 191 11.08 4.42 -6.05
C LYS A 191 12.41 4.22 -6.78
N LEU A 192 13.11 3.12 -6.50
CA LEU A 192 14.36 2.77 -7.17
C LEU A 192 14.14 2.56 -8.68
N LEU A 193 13.11 1.82 -9.05
CA LEU A 193 12.74 1.60 -10.45
C LEU A 193 12.34 2.90 -11.16
N LEU A 194 11.57 3.77 -10.50
CA LEU A 194 11.18 5.07 -11.05
C LEU A 194 12.39 5.97 -11.30
N ARG A 195 13.36 6.01 -10.37
CA ARG A 195 14.64 6.72 -10.60
C ARG A 195 15.37 6.15 -11.81
N LYS A 196 15.47 4.82 -11.91
CA LYS A 196 16.10 4.15 -13.06
C LYS A 196 15.41 4.53 -14.37
N ILE A 197 14.07 4.50 -14.45
CA ILE A 197 13.32 4.92 -15.65
C ILE A 197 13.57 6.39 -15.97
N SER A 198 13.56 7.28 -14.97
CA SER A 198 13.78 8.71 -15.16
C SER A 198 15.16 9.02 -15.76
N PHE A 199 16.16 8.18 -15.49
CA PHE A 199 17.51 8.29 -16.03
C PHE A 199 17.56 8.09 -17.56
N TYR A 200 16.71 7.22 -18.11
CA TYR A 200 16.59 6.94 -19.54
C TYR A 200 15.51 7.79 -20.23
N LYS A 201 14.82 8.66 -19.49
CA LYS A 201 13.74 9.47 -20.05
C LYS A 201 14.32 10.63 -20.87
N ASP A 202 13.89 10.71 -22.12
CA ASP A 202 14.23 11.82 -23.00
C ASP A 202 13.67 13.15 -22.50
N ALA A 203 14.50 14.19 -22.63
CA ALA A 203 14.12 15.56 -22.44
C ALA A 203 13.02 15.97 -23.44
N PRO A 204 12.16 16.95 -23.09
CA PRO A 204 11.18 17.50 -24.01
C PRO A 204 11.85 18.01 -25.30
N VAL A 205 11.16 17.82 -26.43
CA VAL A 205 11.63 18.25 -27.75
C VAL A 205 12.04 19.73 -27.71
N GLY A 206 13.25 20.03 -28.20
CA GLY A 206 13.81 21.38 -28.21
C GLY A 206 14.47 21.85 -26.91
N LYS A 207 14.51 21.00 -25.87
CA LYS A 207 15.28 21.25 -24.63
C LYS A 207 16.46 20.29 -24.47
N TYR A 208 16.96 19.75 -25.57
CA TYR A 208 18.14 18.88 -25.55
C TYR A 208 19.38 19.67 -25.12
N PHE A 209 20.35 18.94 -24.56
CA PHE A 209 21.64 19.52 -24.24
C PHE A 209 22.53 19.48 -25.49
N GLU A 210 23.00 20.63 -25.95
CA GLU A 210 23.90 20.74 -27.09
C GLU A 210 25.32 20.99 -26.59
N SER A 211 26.22 20.03 -26.86
CA SER A 211 27.64 20.19 -26.59
C SER A 211 28.27 21.19 -27.57
N LYS A 212 29.40 21.79 -27.19
CA LYS A 212 30.17 22.69 -28.07
C LYS A 212 30.56 22.05 -29.41
N ASP A 213 30.71 20.73 -29.43
CA ASP A 213 31.05 19.96 -30.63
C ASP A 213 29.82 19.65 -31.51
N GLY A 214 28.64 20.18 -31.17
CA GLY A 214 27.38 19.95 -31.89
C GLY A 214 26.69 18.62 -31.55
N VAL A 215 27.22 17.84 -30.61
CA VAL A 215 26.60 16.59 -30.15
C VAL A 215 25.37 16.93 -29.31
N ILE A 216 24.23 16.36 -29.68
CA ILE A 216 22.95 16.54 -28.99
C ILE A 216 22.74 15.39 -28.03
N VAL A 217 22.41 15.70 -26.79
CA VAL A 217 22.12 14.76 -25.71
C VAL A 217 20.67 14.91 -25.28
N LYS A 218 19.94 13.80 -25.35
CA LYS A 218 18.49 13.75 -25.09
C LYS A 218 18.16 13.38 -23.65
N ASN A 219 18.94 12.50 -23.03
CA ASN A 219 18.68 11.98 -21.68
C ASN A 219 19.98 11.91 -20.85
N VAL A 220 19.86 11.55 -19.58
CA VAL A 220 21.00 11.52 -18.64
C VAL A 220 21.98 10.40 -18.97
N PHE A 221 21.49 9.28 -19.52
CA PHE A 221 22.34 8.17 -19.97
C PHE A 221 23.24 8.58 -21.15
N GLU A 222 22.70 9.28 -22.15
CA GLU A 222 23.47 9.84 -23.25
C GLU A 222 24.50 10.86 -22.75
N LEU A 223 24.15 11.66 -21.74
CA LEU A 223 25.09 12.60 -21.10
C LEU A 223 26.28 11.86 -20.47
N LEU A 224 26.02 10.76 -19.76
CA LEU A 224 27.07 9.93 -19.16
C LEU A 224 28.01 9.39 -20.24
N ASN A 225 27.48 8.88 -21.35
CA ASN A 225 28.29 8.36 -22.45
C ASN A 225 29.09 9.47 -23.13
N LEU A 226 28.49 10.65 -23.34
CA LEU A 226 29.18 11.83 -23.86
C LEU A 226 30.35 12.18 -22.94
N LEU A 227 30.12 12.32 -21.64
CA LEU A 227 31.18 12.65 -20.68
C LEU A 227 32.33 11.64 -20.71
N LYS A 228 32.08 10.35 -20.92
CA LYS A 228 33.17 9.36 -21.02
C LYS A 228 34.14 9.67 -22.17
N ILE A 229 33.63 10.15 -23.30
CA ILE A 229 34.44 10.44 -24.50
C ILE A 229 34.91 11.89 -24.62
N THR A 230 34.27 12.85 -23.94
CA THR A 230 34.57 14.29 -24.07
C THR A 230 35.96 14.66 -23.54
N ASP A 231 36.70 15.51 -24.25
CA ASP A 231 37.99 16.02 -23.76
C ASP A 231 37.86 16.97 -22.56
N GLU A 232 38.91 17.05 -21.75
CA GLU A 232 38.95 17.90 -20.55
C GLU A 232 38.75 19.39 -20.88
N SER A 233 39.15 19.84 -22.08
CA SER A 233 38.98 21.22 -22.53
C SER A 233 37.50 21.58 -22.76
N VAL A 234 36.74 20.67 -23.37
CA VAL A 234 35.29 20.82 -23.62
C VAL A 234 34.53 20.71 -22.31
N PHE A 235 34.93 19.79 -21.43
CA PHE A 235 34.35 19.66 -20.09
C PHE A 235 34.45 20.97 -19.29
N LYS A 236 35.67 21.54 -19.19
CA LYS A 236 35.91 22.81 -18.48
C LYS A 236 35.12 24.00 -19.05
N HIS A 237 34.70 23.93 -20.30
CA HIS A 237 33.86 24.98 -20.90
C HIS A 237 32.44 24.98 -20.30
N HIS A 238 31.92 23.81 -19.94
CA HIS A 238 30.59 23.62 -19.35
C HIS A 238 30.61 23.62 -17.81
N THR A 239 31.78 23.37 -17.20
CA THR A 239 32.00 23.42 -15.75
C THR A 239 32.98 24.52 -15.40
N ALA A 240 32.49 25.76 -15.32
CA ALA A 240 33.24 26.90 -14.81
C ALA A 240 33.16 26.95 -13.27
N GLU A 241 34.05 27.70 -12.62
CA GLU A 241 34.19 27.76 -11.15
C GLU A 241 32.87 27.99 -10.39
N ASN A 242 31.90 28.69 -11.00
CA ASN A 242 30.61 29.01 -10.39
C ASN A 242 29.40 28.48 -11.17
N ARG A 243 29.61 27.69 -12.21
CA ARG A 243 28.52 27.26 -13.10
C ARG A 243 28.80 25.89 -13.72
N ASN A 244 27.92 24.94 -13.41
CA ASN A 244 27.88 23.62 -14.04
C ASN A 244 26.63 23.54 -14.92
N ASP A 245 26.81 23.65 -16.24
CA ASP A 245 25.73 23.60 -17.22
C ASP A 245 25.01 22.24 -17.22
N PHE A 246 25.74 21.14 -16.96
CA PHE A 246 25.15 19.81 -16.86
C PHE A 246 24.17 19.72 -15.68
N ALA A 247 24.58 20.22 -14.52
CA ALA A 247 23.75 20.25 -13.33
C ALA A 247 22.51 21.16 -13.53
N LEU A 248 22.68 22.31 -14.18
CA LEU A 248 21.57 23.20 -14.51
C LEU A 248 20.57 22.54 -15.46
N TRP A 249 21.06 21.86 -16.50
CA TRP A 249 20.21 21.14 -17.46
C TRP A 249 19.43 20.01 -16.78
N ILE A 250 20.08 19.18 -15.96
CA ILE A 250 19.41 18.11 -15.21
C ILE A 250 18.34 18.69 -14.28
N LYS A 251 18.62 19.80 -13.60
CA LYS A 251 17.66 20.44 -12.69
C LYS A 251 16.43 21.01 -13.41
N GLU A 252 16.65 21.76 -14.49
CA GLU A 252 15.61 22.57 -15.12
C GLU A 252 14.87 21.83 -16.25
N VAL A 253 15.53 20.87 -16.92
CA VAL A 253 14.96 20.11 -18.04
C VAL A 253 14.51 18.72 -17.61
N ILE A 254 15.39 17.96 -16.95
CA ILE A 254 15.06 16.60 -16.48
C ILE A 254 14.19 16.65 -15.21
N GLY A 255 14.44 17.64 -14.34
CA GLY A 255 13.70 17.85 -13.10
C GLY A 255 14.30 17.15 -11.88
N ASP A 256 15.45 16.49 -12.01
CA ASP A 256 16.12 15.79 -10.90
C ASP A 256 17.00 16.76 -10.10
N LYS A 257 16.38 17.37 -9.09
CA LYS A 257 17.04 18.37 -8.23
C LYS A 257 18.13 17.77 -7.35
N GLU A 258 18.00 16.51 -6.94
CA GLU A 258 18.95 15.84 -6.05
C GLU A 258 20.22 15.49 -6.81
N LEU A 259 20.09 14.91 -8.00
CA LEU A 259 21.22 14.61 -8.88
C LEU A 259 21.94 15.90 -9.28
N ALA A 260 21.20 16.93 -9.68
CA ALA A 260 21.78 18.24 -10.00
C ALA A 260 22.54 18.85 -8.82
N ALA A 261 22.03 18.73 -7.59
CA ALA A 261 22.73 19.22 -6.40
C ALA A 261 24.03 18.46 -6.13
N LYS A 262 24.06 17.15 -6.38
CA LYS A 262 25.30 16.33 -6.29
C LYS A 262 26.32 16.75 -7.36
N LEU A 263 25.88 16.92 -8.61
CA LEU A 263 26.75 17.34 -9.71
C LEU A 263 27.32 18.76 -9.55
N ASN A 264 26.58 19.66 -8.91
CA ASN A 264 27.09 21.01 -8.60
C ASN A 264 28.22 20.98 -7.55
N LYS A 265 28.29 19.94 -6.71
CA LYS A 265 29.33 19.82 -5.68
C LYS A 265 30.61 19.18 -6.20
N SER A 266 30.53 18.40 -7.28
CA SER A 266 31.68 17.78 -7.91
C SER A 266 32.46 18.79 -8.76
N GLY A 267 33.78 18.84 -8.56
CA GLY A 267 34.67 19.74 -9.29
C GLY A 267 35.40 19.07 -10.45
N SER A 268 35.32 17.74 -10.56
CA SER A 268 36.04 16.98 -11.58
C SER A 268 35.11 16.15 -12.46
N LYS A 269 35.56 15.95 -13.71
CA LYS A 269 34.90 15.09 -14.69
C LYS A 269 34.70 13.66 -14.17
N LYS A 270 35.71 13.10 -13.49
CA LYS A 270 35.66 11.73 -12.96
C LYS A 270 34.61 11.58 -11.86
N GLU A 271 34.50 12.56 -10.96
CA GLU A 271 33.46 12.56 -9.92
C GLU A 271 32.05 12.64 -10.53
N ILE A 272 31.84 13.50 -11.53
CA ILE A 272 30.56 13.59 -12.23
C ILE A 272 30.19 12.25 -12.87
N ILE A 273 31.13 11.62 -13.58
CA ILE A 273 30.91 10.30 -14.18
C ILE A 273 30.52 9.28 -13.12
N SER A 274 31.26 9.21 -12.01
CA SER A 274 30.95 8.30 -10.90
C SER A 274 29.55 8.54 -10.34
N ILE A 275 29.16 9.81 -10.10
CA ILE A 275 27.83 10.16 -9.59
C ILE A 275 26.73 9.72 -10.57
N LEU A 276 26.94 9.90 -11.87
CA LEU A 276 25.99 9.50 -12.90
C LEU A 276 25.92 7.96 -13.05
N GLU A 277 27.03 7.25 -12.92
CA GLU A 277 27.06 5.78 -12.90
C GLU A 277 26.30 5.23 -11.69
N ASP A 278 26.53 5.80 -10.50
CA ASP A 278 25.81 5.45 -9.28
C ASP A 278 24.31 5.70 -9.42
N ALA A 279 23.93 6.85 -9.99
CA ALA A 279 22.54 7.17 -10.30
C ALA A 279 21.91 6.17 -11.29
N SER A 280 22.66 5.75 -12.32
CA SER A 280 22.19 4.75 -13.29
C SER A 280 21.96 3.37 -12.67
N ALA A 281 22.76 3.02 -11.65
CA ALA A 281 22.64 1.79 -10.87
C ALA A 281 21.56 1.87 -9.77
N GLY A 282 20.94 3.05 -9.59
CA GLY A 282 19.98 3.30 -8.50
C GLY A 282 20.63 3.48 -7.12
N LYS A 283 21.97 3.58 -7.06
CA LYS A 283 22.72 3.80 -5.82
C LYS A 283 22.81 5.31 -5.53
N SER A 284 21.70 5.94 -5.20
CA SER A 284 21.66 7.39 -4.93
C SER A 284 21.60 7.70 -3.44
#